data_AF-A0A7X3IZK7-F1
#
_entry.id   AF-A0A7X3IZK7-F1
#
_cell.length_a   1.000
_cell.length_b   1.000
_cell.length_c   1.000
_cell.angle_alpha   90.00
_cell.angle_beta   90.00
_cell.angle_gamma   90.00
#
_symmetry.space_group_name_H-M   'P 1'
#
loop_
_entity.id
_entity.type
_entity.pdbx_description
1 polymer ?
#
loop_
_entity_poly.entity_id
_entity_poly.type
_entity_poly.pdbx_seq_one_letter_code
_entity_poly.pdbx_strand_id
1 'polypeptide(L)'
;MEDAASSGEEDIMMMNLEGDMLEGSYPGLADVATKQLIAKAPMISAVVNEIVLAECGTEEDAATAASILQDRVDAQAEGGAWYPESMETWSNAQVVQNGTYVAMIATADHQEEIAEQFNALFA
;
A
#
# COMPACT_ATOMS: atom_id res chain seq x y z
N MET A 1 -11.48 -2.02 20.88
CA MET A 1 -10.26 -2.75 21.24
C MET A 1 -10.59 -4.20 20.97
N GLU A 2 -10.36 -4.65 19.73
CA GLU A 2 -10.58 -6.05 19.37
C GLU A 2 -9.56 -6.90 20.13
N ASP A 3 -10.09 -7.93 20.77
CA ASP A 3 -9.32 -8.85 21.60
C ASP A 3 -8.52 -9.76 20.65
N ALA A 4 -7.20 -9.73 20.75
CA ALA A 4 -6.31 -10.58 19.95
C ALA A 4 -6.57 -12.10 20.18
N ALA A 5 -7.40 -12.45 21.16
CA ALA A 5 -7.89 -13.81 21.39
C ALA A 5 -9.06 -14.24 20.47
N SER A 6 -9.59 -13.34 19.62
CA SER A 6 -10.73 -13.63 18.73
C SER A 6 -10.35 -13.95 17.27
N SER A 7 -9.07 -13.83 16.88
CA SER A 7 -8.68 -14.08 15.48
C SER A 7 -8.51 -15.58 15.20
N GLY A 8 -9.17 -16.06 14.15
CA GLY A 8 -9.02 -17.43 13.64
C GLY A 8 -7.73 -17.60 12.84
N GLU A 9 -7.35 -18.84 12.50
CA GLU A 9 -6.17 -19.16 11.66
C GLU A 9 -6.20 -18.52 10.26
N GLU A 10 -7.35 -17.98 9.84
CA GLU A 10 -7.56 -17.31 8.54
C GLU A 10 -7.71 -15.78 8.65
N ASP A 11 -7.59 -15.18 9.85
CA ASP A 11 -7.67 -13.73 9.99
C ASP A 11 -6.40 -13.09 9.44
N ILE A 12 -6.53 -12.32 8.36
CA ILE A 12 -5.43 -11.52 7.82
C ILE A 12 -5.17 -10.40 8.82
N MET A 13 -4.18 -10.61 9.68
CA MET A 13 -3.74 -9.67 10.72
C MET A 13 -3.09 -8.44 10.06
N MET A 14 -3.91 -7.48 9.63
CA MET A 14 -3.48 -6.22 9.01
C MET A 14 -3.50 -5.09 10.04
N MET A 15 -2.50 -4.22 10.00
CA MET A 15 -2.43 -3.02 10.82
C MET A 15 -2.65 -1.77 9.97
N ASN A 16 -3.23 -0.73 10.57
CA ASN A 16 -3.25 0.60 9.98
C ASN A 16 -1.87 1.23 10.11
N LEU A 17 -1.37 1.83 9.02
CA LEU A 17 -0.22 2.71 9.07
C LEU A 17 -0.73 4.14 9.27
N GLU A 18 -0.48 4.69 10.46
CA GLU A 18 -0.91 6.04 10.87
C GLU A 18 0.23 6.71 11.65
N GLY A 19 0.25 8.05 11.67
CA GLY A 19 1.25 8.84 12.40
C GLY A 19 2.69 8.46 12.04
N ASP A 20 3.52 8.23 13.06
CA ASP A 20 4.94 7.89 12.89
C ASP A 20 5.16 6.61 12.07
N MET A 21 4.23 5.66 12.09
CA MET A 21 4.33 4.44 11.28
C MET A 21 4.07 4.71 9.80
N LEU A 22 3.16 5.63 9.50
CA LEU A 22 2.92 6.07 8.12
C LEU A 22 4.15 6.79 7.58
N GLU A 23 4.69 7.74 8.33
CA GLU A 23 5.87 8.51 7.91
C GLU A 23 7.11 7.63 7.76
N GLY A 24 7.30 6.65 8.65
CA GLY A 24 8.41 5.69 8.52
C GLY A 24 8.29 4.76 7.31
N SER A 25 7.06 4.46 6.86
CA SER A 25 6.82 3.58 5.71
C SER A 25 6.81 4.37 4.39
N TYR A 26 6.21 5.56 4.39
CA TYR A 26 6.02 6.43 3.23
C TYR A 26 6.43 7.87 3.60
N PRO A 27 7.74 8.18 3.62
CA PRO A 27 8.21 9.50 3.98
C PRO A 27 7.56 10.61 3.14
N GLY A 28 6.99 11.62 3.81
CA GLY A 28 6.30 12.75 3.17
C GLY A 28 4.86 12.48 2.72
N LEU A 29 4.34 11.24 2.84
CA LEU A 29 2.95 10.95 2.45
C LEU A 29 1.93 11.66 3.34
N ALA A 30 2.26 11.86 4.62
CA ALA A 30 1.42 12.58 5.57
C ALA A 30 1.25 14.08 5.22
N ASP A 31 2.19 14.64 4.45
CA ASP A 31 2.16 16.05 4.01
C ASP A 31 1.33 16.24 2.73
N VAL A 32 0.98 15.17 2.01
CA VAL A 32 0.15 15.24 0.82
C VAL A 32 -1.29 15.57 1.20
N ALA A 33 -1.89 16.55 0.52
CA ALA A 33 -3.27 16.93 0.76
C ALA A 33 -4.24 15.81 0.32
N THR A 34 -4.66 14.98 1.26
CA THR A 34 -5.63 13.90 1.06
C THR A 34 -6.98 14.24 1.67
N LYS A 35 -8.06 13.85 0.99
CA LYS A 35 -9.42 13.83 1.55
C LYS A 35 -9.64 12.56 2.37
N GLN A 36 -9.05 11.45 1.91
CA GLN A 36 -9.02 10.17 2.59
C GLN A 36 -7.73 9.44 2.23
N LEU A 37 -7.17 8.74 3.22
CA LEU A 37 -6.00 7.89 3.10
C LEU A 37 -6.26 6.62 3.92
N ILE A 38 -6.09 5.47 3.29
CA ILE A 38 -6.15 4.15 3.92
C ILE A 38 -4.82 3.48 3.61
N ALA A 39 -4.01 3.21 4.62
CA ALA A 39 -2.75 2.48 4.49
C ALA A 39 -2.79 1.26 5.41
N LYS A 40 -2.65 0.07 4.82
CA LYS A 40 -2.76 -1.22 5.49
C LYS A 40 -1.52 -2.06 5.20
N ALA A 41 -0.87 -2.54 6.24
CA ALA A 41 0.29 -3.43 6.13
C ALA A 41 0.07 -4.70 6.94
N PRO A 42 0.71 -5.83 6.57
CA PRO A 42 0.59 -7.06 7.32
C PRO A 42 1.38 -6.95 8.64
N MET A 43 0.83 -7.50 9.72
CA MET A 43 1.55 -7.58 11.01
C MET A 43 2.76 -8.51 10.96
N ILE A 44 2.81 -9.42 9.97
CA ILE A 44 3.92 -10.34 9.73
C ILE A 44 4.76 -9.77 8.58
N SER A 45 5.95 -9.26 8.89
CA SER A 45 6.82 -8.59 7.91
C SER A 45 7.33 -9.47 6.77
N ALA A 46 7.28 -10.80 6.93
CA ALA A 46 7.67 -11.76 5.89
C ALA A 46 6.58 -11.96 4.81
N VAL A 47 5.34 -11.53 5.09
CA VAL A 47 4.22 -11.62 4.15
C VAL A 47 4.12 -10.29 3.40
N VAL A 48 3.97 -10.36 2.08
CA VAL A 48 3.72 -9.17 1.25
C VAL A 48 2.22 -9.12 0.95
N ASN A 49 1.51 -8.29 1.71
CA ASN A 49 0.09 -7.97 1.54
C ASN A 49 -0.13 -6.54 2.05
N GLU A 50 0.42 -5.57 1.36
CA GLU A 50 0.38 -4.14 1.70
C GLU A 50 -0.48 -3.40 0.67
N ILE A 51 -1.47 -2.63 1.14
CA ILE A 51 -2.40 -1.87 0.29
C ILE A 51 -2.49 -0.44 0.81
N VAL A 52 -2.32 0.52 -0.09
CA VAL A 52 -2.56 1.95 0.18
C VAL A 52 -3.53 2.51 -0.83
N LEU A 53 -4.57 3.19 -0.36
CA LEU A 53 -5.57 3.88 -1.18
C LEU A 53 -5.66 5.33 -0.72
N ALA A 54 -5.61 6.28 -1.65
CA ALA A 54 -5.73 7.70 -1.37
C ALA A 54 -6.68 8.38 -2.35
N GLU A 55 -7.53 9.28 -1.85
CA GLU A 55 -8.16 10.32 -2.66
C GLU A 55 -7.51 11.64 -2.28
N CYS A 56 -6.82 12.26 -3.24
CA CYS A 56 -6.10 13.50 -3.06
C CYS A 56 -6.97 14.73 -3.37
N GLY A 57 -6.52 15.90 -2.94
CA GLY A 57 -7.17 17.17 -3.24
C GLY A 57 -7.12 17.51 -4.73
N THR A 58 -5.99 17.21 -5.38
CA THR A 58 -5.72 17.49 -6.78
C THR A 58 -5.02 16.33 -7.49
N GLU A 59 -4.92 16.38 -8.82
CA GLU A 59 -4.17 15.39 -9.60
C GLU A 59 -2.65 15.50 -9.38
N GLU A 60 -2.15 16.70 -9.02
CA GLU A 60 -0.74 16.92 -8.69
C GLU A 60 -0.39 16.32 -7.33
N ASP A 61 -1.28 16.46 -6.35
CA ASP A 61 -1.16 15.78 -5.05
C ASP A 61 -1.20 14.26 -5.25
N ALA A 62 -2.07 13.76 -6.13
CA ALA A 62 -2.14 12.35 -6.49
C ALA A 62 -0.85 11.86 -7.18
N ALA A 63 -0.29 12.63 -8.11
CA ALA A 63 1.00 12.29 -8.72
C ALA A 63 2.13 12.26 -7.68
N THR A 64 2.11 13.19 -6.72
CA THR A 64 3.07 13.21 -5.61
C THR A 64 2.93 11.98 -4.73
N ALA A 65 1.71 11.63 -4.31
CA ALA A 65 1.44 10.41 -3.55
C ALA A 65 1.87 9.15 -4.32
N ALA A 66 1.55 9.06 -5.62
CA ALA A 66 1.95 7.94 -6.45
C ALA A 66 3.48 7.78 -6.51
N SER A 67 4.23 8.88 -6.63
CA SER A 67 5.70 8.85 -6.57
C SER A 67 6.21 8.29 -5.25
N ILE A 68 5.67 8.75 -4.11
CA ILE A 68 6.10 8.27 -2.78
C ILE A 68 5.79 6.77 -2.60
N LEU A 69 4.64 6.32 -3.10
CA LEU A 69 4.28 4.91 -3.06
C LEU A 69 5.16 4.06 -3.98
N GLN A 70 5.57 4.60 -5.14
CA GLN A 70 6.53 3.92 -6.02
C GLN A 70 7.90 3.81 -5.38
N ASP A 71 8.37 4.86 -4.68
CA ASP A 71 9.65 4.82 -3.96
C ASP A 71 9.66 3.71 -2.90
N ARG A 72 8.53 3.47 -2.21
CA ARG A 72 8.36 2.33 -1.29
C ARG A 72 8.52 1.00 -2.02
N VAL A 73 7.82 0.84 -3.14
CA VAL A 73 7.85 -0.38 -3.96
C VAL A 73 9.28 -0.70 -4.40
N ASP A 74 9.97 0.30 -4.94
CA ASP A 74 11.32 0.17 -5.45
C ASP A 74 12.29 -0.16 -4.30
N ALA A 75 12.22 0.57 -3.18
CA ALA A 75 13.07 0.31 -2.02
C ALA A 75 12.92 -1.11 -1.47
N GLN A 76 11.71 -1.66 -1.49
CA GLN A 76 11.46 -3.02 -1.05
C GLN A 76 11.98 -4.08 -2.03
N ALA A 77 11.77 -3.85 -3.33
CA ALA A 77 12.26 -4.72 -4.39
C ALA A 77 13.80 -4.76 -4.46
N GLU A 78 14.46 -3.64 -4.18
CA GLU A 78 15.92 -3.50 -4.27
C GLU A 78 16.70 -4.05 -3.06
N GLY A 79 16.00 -4.56 -2.04
CA GLY A 79 16.65 -5.13 -0.87
C GLY A 79 15.93 -4.89 0.45
N GLY A 80 14.99 -3.96 0.50
CA GLY A 80 14.26 -3.62 1.72
C GLY A 80 13.46 -4.77 2.32
N ALA A 81 12.97 -5.70 1.49
CA ALA A 81 12.14 -6.81 1.94
C ALA A 81 12.95 -8.02 2.47
N TRP A 82 14.29 -8.00 2.30
CA TRP A 82 15.29 -8.97 2.80
C TRP A 82 15.20 -10.40 2.24
N TYR A 83 14.00 -10.92 2.01
CA TYR A 83 13.76 -12.24 1.44
C TYR A 83 13.59 -12.16 -0.08
N PRO A 84 14.26 -13.03 -0.86
CA PRO A 84 14.16 -13.03 -2.32
C PRO A 84 12.72 -13.11 -2.85
N GLU A 85 11.89 -13.97 -2.27
CA GLU A 85 10.48 -14.13 -2.64
C GLU A 85 9.67 -12.85 -2.38
N SER A 86 9.86 -12.23 -1.21
CA SER A 86 9.21 -10.96 -0.90
C SER A 86 9.67 -9.84 -1.84
N MET A 87 10.96 -9.76 -2.16
CA MET A 87 11.50 -8.79 -3.12
C MET A 87 10.89 -8.99 -4.52
N GLU A 88 10.73 -10.25 -4.96
CA GLU A 88 10.05 -10.58 -6.21
C GLU A 88 8.59 -10.12 -6.19
N THR A 89 7.85 -10.37 -5.11
CA THR A 89 6.48 -9.86 -4.98
C THR A 89 6.44 -8.33 -5.05
N TRP A 90 7.33 -7.64 -4.33
CA TRP A 90 7.43 -6.17 -4.39
C TRP A 90 7.80 -5.67 -5.79
N SER A 91 8.67 -6.37 -6.53
CA SER A 91 9.02 -5.99 -7.90
C SER A 91 7.84 -6.05 -8.88
N ASN A 92 6.82 -6.84 -8.55
CA ASN A 92 5.59 -6.90 -9.32
C ASN A 92 4.55 -5.86 -8.86
N ALA A 93 4.70 -5.28 -7.66
CA ALA A 93 3.72 -4.37 -7.06
C ALA A 93 3.33 -3.22 -7.99
N GLN A 94 2.07 -2.81 -7.91
CA GLN A 94 1.50 -1.83 -8.81
C GLN A 94 1.11 -0.56 -8.08
N VAL A 95 1.55 0.58 -8.61
CA VAL A 95 1.03 1.90 -8.26
C VAL A 95 0.22 2.42 -9.44
N VAL A 96 -1.05 2.71 -9.20
CA VAL A 96 -1.98 3.17 -10.23
C VAL A 96 -2.60 4.50 -9.81
N GLN A 97 -2.73 5.42 -10.76
CA GLN A 97 -3.36 6.73 -10.57
C GLN A 97 -4.51 6.92 -11.56
N ASN A 98 -5.68 7.32 -11.05
CA ASN A 98 -6.85 7.71 -11.82
C ASN A 98 -7.34 9.09 -11.35
N GLY A 99 -6.95 10.15 -12.07
CA GLY A 99 -7.23 11.53 -11.67
C GLY A 99 -6.66 11.83 -10.28
N THR A 100 -7.53 12.12 -9.32
CA THR A 100 -7.16 12.41 -7.93
C THR A 100 -7.03 11.15 -7.05
N TYR A 101 -7.28 9.96 -7.58
CA TYR A 101 -7.24 8.71 -6.83
C TYR A 101 -5.96 7.93 -7.11
N VAL A 102 -5.36 7.37 -6.06
CA VAL A 102 -4.13 6.58 -6.14
C VAL A 102 -4.31 5.29 -5.37
N ALA A 103 -3.78 4.19 -5.91
CA ALA A 103 -3.66 2.93 -5.20
C ALA A 103 -2.25 2.35 -5.35
N MET A 104 -1.69 1.84 -4.26
CA MET A 104 -0.55 0.92 -4.25
C MET A 104 -1.04 -0.45 -3.82
N ILE A 105 -0.71 -1.47 -4.61
CA ILE A 105 -1.14 -2.84 -4.41
C ILE A 105 0.12 -3.72 -4.47
N ALA A 106 0.55 -4.18 -3.30
CA ALA A 106 1.67 -5.10 -3.14
C ALA A 106 1.16 -6.37 -2.44
N THR A 107 0.77 -7.38 -3.22
CA THR A 107 0.20 -8.63 -2.69
C THR A 107 0.86 -9.82 -3.36
N ALA A 108 1.11 -10.89 -2.59
CA ALA A 108 1.66 -12.13 -3.13
C ALA A 108 0.69 -12.80 -4.11
N ASP A 109 -0.62 -12.69 -3.85
CA ASP A 109 -1.69 -13.25 -4.65
C ASP A 109 -2.67 -12.15 -5.12
N HIS A 110 -3.34 -12.36 -6.25
CA HIS A 110 -4.44 -11.51 -6.77
C HIS A 110 -4.07 -10.05 -7.11
N GLN A 111 -2.79 -9.71 -7.21
CA GLN A 111 -2.35 -8.34 -7.42
C GLN A 111 -2.92 -7.69 -8.70
N GLU A 112 -2.79 -8.37 -9.84
CA GLU A 112 -3.32 -7.91 -11.13
C GLU A 112 -4.85 -7.75 -11.06
N GLU A 113 -5.54 -8.72 -10.46
CA GLU A 113 -6.99 -8.71 -10.31
C GLU A 113 -7.48 -7.50 -9.49
N ILE A 114 -6.79 -7.17 -8.40
CA ILE A 114 -7.12 -6.01 -7.56
C ILE A 114 -6.89 -4.71 -8.33
N ALA A 115 -5.79 -4.60 -9.08
CA ALA A 115 -5.50 -3.42 -9.88
C ALA A 115 -6.50 -3.23 -11.02
N GLU A 116 -6.91 -4.30 -11.70
CA GLU A 116 -7.97 -4.27 -12.70
C GLU A 116 -9.30 -3.81 -12.09
N GLN A 117 -9.69 -4.37 -10.95
CA GLN A 117 -10.91 -3.98 -10.24
C GLN A 117 -10.87 -2.51 -9.81
N PHE A 118 -9.74 -2.03 -9.30
CA PHE A 118 -9.57 -0.62 -8.93
C PHE A 118 -9.75 0.30 -10.15
N ASN A 119 -9.06 0.00 -11.26
CA ASN A 119 -9.17 0.80 -12.48
C ASN A 119 -10.59 0.79 -13.05
N ALA A 120 -11.31 -0.33 -12.94
CA ALA A 120 -12.69 -0.45 -13.42
C ALA A 120 -13.68 0.47 -12.68
N LEU A 121 -13.35 0.98 -11.48
CA LEU A 121 -14.18 1.96 -10.76
C LEU A 121 -14.23 3.34 -11.44
N PHE A 122 -13.31 3.60 -12.37
CA PHE A 122 -13.15 4.90 -13.05
C PHE A 122 -13.42 4.83 -14.57
N ALA A 123 -13.82 3.66 -15.08
CA ALA A 123 -14.06 3.39 -16.50
C ALA A 123 -15.47 3.77 -16.99
#